data_AF-A0A8C4QBY0-F1
#
_entry.id   AF-A0A8C4QBY0-F1
#
_cell.length_a   1.000
_cell.length_b   1.000
_cell.length_c   1.000
_cell.angle_alpha   90.00
_cell.angle_beta   90.00
_cell.angle_gamma   90.00
#
_symmetry.space_group_name_H-M   'P 1'
#
loop_
_entity.id
_entity.type
_entity.pdbx_description
1 polymer ?
#
loop_
_entity_poly.entity_id
_entity_poly.type
_entity_poly.pdbx_seq_one_letter_code
_entity_poly.pdbx_strand_id
1 'polypeptide(L)'
;MHGQMSNKFPLTDTFGRKHTYLRVSITEKCNLRCRYCMPTEGVQLTPKASLLTSHEIVTLARLFVKAGVTKVRLTGGEPLIRPDVTSIVENLCKLEGLGTVAMTTNGINLARMLPSLKHAGLGHLNVSLDTLVPQKFEFVSRRKGWHKVMEGIEKAIDLGYKPVKVNCVVMRGFNEDEILNFVSMTSERPLDVRFIEYMPFDGNRWDFKKMVSYQEMLDSIKRKWPNLTRLPDEEKGTSKAYKIPGFVGQIAFITSMSQHFCNSCNRLRLTADGNLKACLFGSSEVSLRDALRSGANEEDLLVVIDAAVKKKKKQHAGKDLTLKGLSESNTTSIRTPSLRTSLLHFLQMTARYKKGSEFTERFLPGLQHEAIATPGGRGRLLSRRLFCTRSQNEKGDSNNTPPKSAEHNNICFDKRAAGDLLGELTHLDQHGQARMVDVSSKTESERCAVAQARVQLGETAFSRLCTGGLPKGDAVAVARLAGLMAAKRTSDLIPLCHSVPLNSVHVS
;
A
#
# COMPACT_ATOMS: atom_id res chain seq x y z
N MET A 1 -30.95 -41.17 15.46
CA MET A 1 -29.55 -41.39 15.05
C MET A 1 -28.86 -40.04 14.98
N HIS A 2 -28.06 -39.71 16.00
CA HIS A 2 -27.23 -38.51 16.02
C HIS A 2 -26.09 -38.66 15.02
N GLY A 3 -26.19 -37.95 13.89
CA GLY A 3 -25.08 -37.78 12.97
C GLY A 3 -23.98 -37.01 13.68
N GLN A 4 -22.84 -37.66 13.89
CA GLN A 4 -21.59 -37.01 14.31
C GLN A 4 -21.30 -35.84 13.37
N MET A 5 -21.46 -34.61 13.84
CA MET A 5 -20.87 -33.46 13.18
C MET A 5 -19.37 -33.65 13.22
N SER A 6 -18.81 -34.03 12.08
CA SER A 6 -17.37 -34.09 11.83
C SER A 6 -16.70 -32.86 12.44
N ASN A 7 -15.67 -33.09 13.24
CA ASN A 7 -14.79 -32.09 13.85
C ASN A 7 -14.08 -31.27 12.74
N LYS A 8 -14.83 -30.39 12.05
CA LYS A 8 -14.33 -29.52 10.99
C LYS A 8 -13.84 -28.25 11.65
N PHE A 9 -12.52 -28.10 11.72
CA PHE A 9 -11.85 -26.88 12.19
C PHE A 9 -12.19 -25.69 11.27
N PRO A 10 -13.18 -24.83 11.56
CA PRO A 10 -13.71 -23.88 10.58
C PRO A 10 -12.77 -22.68 10.36
N LEU A 11 -11.67 -22.61 11.12
CA LEU A 11 -10.65 -21.56 11.05
C LEU A 11 -9.32 -22.06 10.48
N THR A 12 -9.34 -23.14 9.69
CA THR A 12 -8.16 -23.63 8.97
C THR A 12 -8.28 -23.30 7.50
N ASP A 13 -7.29 -22.62 6.94
CA ASP A 13 -7.29 -22.32 5.51
C ASP A 13 -6.78 -23.49 4.64
N THR A 14 -6.80 -23.27 3.33
CA THR A 14 -6.35 -24.24 2.30
C THR A 14 -4.85 -24.55 2.34
N PHE A 15 -4.07 -23.85 3.18
CA PHE A 15 -2.64 -24.08 3.39
C PHE A 15 -2.35 -24.74 4.75
N GLY A 16 -3.39 -25.19 5.47
CA GLY A 16 -3.26 -25.84 6.77
C GLY A 16 -2.96 -24.87 7.92
N ARG A 17 -3.06 -23.55 7.71
CA ARG A 17 -2.80 -22.57 8.77
C ARG A 17 -4.04 -22.47 9.67
N LYS A 18 -3.85 -22.77 10.96
CA LYS A 18 -4.90 -22.60 11.99
C LYS A 18 -4.93 -21.14 12.46
N HIS A 19 -6.07 -20.48 12.32
CA HIS A 19 -6.23 -19.09 12.73
C HIS A 19 -6.76 -18.97 14.16
N THR A 20 -5.84 -18.71 15.09
CA THR A 20 -6.13 -18.63 16.54
C THR A 20 -6.19 -17.20 17.07
N TYR A 21 -6.05 -16.19 16.20
CA TYR A 21 -5.92 -14.79 16.60
C TYR A 21 -6.89 -13.88 15.83
N LEU A 22 -7.89 -13.36 16.53
CA LEU A 22 -8.85 -12.39 16.01
C LEU A 22 -8.48 -10.95 16.38
N ARG A 23 -8.43 -10.05 15.40
CA ARG A 23 -8.33 -8.60 15.61
C ARG A 23 -9.69 -7.96 15.39
N VAL A 24 -10.23 -7.31 16.41
CA VAL A 24 -11.54 -6.64 16.33
C VAL A 24 -11.34 -5.13 16.32
N SER A 25 -11.83 -4.47 15.29
CA SER A 25 -11.92 -3.01 15.22
C SER A 25 -13.21 -2.59 15.89
N ILE A 26 -13.17 -1.97 17.07
CA ILE A 26 -14.40 -1.62 17.81
C ILE A 26 -14.91 -0.21 17.49
N THR A 27 -14.16 0.58 16.73
CA THR A 27 -14.58 1.92 16.30
C THR A 27 -13.77 2.34 15.09
N GLU A 28 -14.28 3.25 14.27
CA GLU A 28 -13.52 3.92 13.21
C GLU A 28 -12.98 5.28 13.66
N LYS A 29 -13.55 5.82 14.75
CA LYS A 29 -13.14 7.13 15.27
C LYS A 29 -11.71 7.04 15.81
N CYS A 30 -10.96 8.12 15.65
CA CYS A 30 -9.64 8.29 16.24
C CYS A 30 -9.50 9.74 16.73
N ASN A 31 -8.83 9.93 17.87
CA ASN A 31 -8.46 11.25 18.39
C ASN A 31 -7.14 11.78 17.77
N LEU A 32 -6.47 11.01 16.91
CA LEU A 32 -5.31 11.42 16.13
C LEU A 32 -5.62 11.50 14.61
N ARG A 33 -4.75 12.16 13.85
CA ARG A 33 -4.81 12.27 12.38
C ARG A 33 -3.44 12.00 11.77
N CYS A 34 -2.87 10.83 12.10
CA CYS A 34 -1.51 10.47 11.72
C CYS A 34 -1.31 10.51 10.20
N ARG A 35 -0.28 11.21 9.72
CA ARG A 35 -0.03 11.46 8.29
C ARG A 35 0.06 10.20 7.43
N TYR A 36 0.56 9.10 7.98
CA TYR A 36 0.69 7.82 7.28
C TYR A 36 -0.55 6.92 7.38
N CYS A 37 -1.54 7.30 8.20
CA CYS A 37 -2.72 6.47 8.51
C CYS A 37 -4.02 7.09 7.99
N MET A 38 -4.19 8.41 8.14
CA MET A 38 -5.44 9.10 7.85
C MET A 38 -5.19 10.49 7.23
N PRO A 39 -5.99 10.91 6.23
CA PRO A 39 -5.94 12.28 5.70
C PRO A 39 -6.24 13.33 6.78
N THR A 40 -5.88 14.59 6.51
CA THR A 40 -6.04 15.70 7.47
C THR A 40 -7.49 15.89 7.88
N GLU A 41 -8.39 15.87 6.89
CA GLU A 41 -9.85 15.98 7.05
C GLU A 41 -10.47 14.81 7.84
N GLY A 42 -9.74 13.71 7.99
CA GLY A 42 -10.28 12.44 8.49
C GLY A 42 -10.94 11.63 7.38
N VAL A 43 -11.47 10.47 7.76
CA VAL A 43 -12.24 9.60 6.86
C VAL A 43 -13.73 9.79 7.11
N GLN A 44 -14.53 9.58 6.06
CA GLN A 44 -15.98 9.48 6.20
C GLN A 44 -16.29 8.32 7.15
N LEU A 45 -17.05 8.62 8.21
CA LEU A 45 -17.40 7.65 9.24
C LEU A 45 -18.68 6.92 8.86
N THR A 46 -18.68 5.62 9.09
CA THR A 46 -19.87 4.77 8.95
C THR A 46 -20.95 5.23 9.95
N PRO A 47 -22.23 5.33 9.53
CA PRO A 47 -23.33 5.66 10.44
C PRO A 47 -23.38 4.73 11.65
N LYS A 48 -23.74 5.27 12.83
CA LYS A 48 -23.75 4.49 14.08
C LYS A 48 -24.58 3.21 13.99
N ALA A 49 -25.72 3.26 13.29
CA ALA A 49 -26.58 2.09 13.07
C ALA A 49 -25.88 0.96 12.31
N SER A 50 -24.90 1.28 11.46
CA SER A 50 -24.12 0.32 10.69
C SER A 50 -22.86 -0.17 11.44
N LEU A 51 -22.60 0.29 12.66
CA LEU A 51 -21.49 -0.25 13.46
C LEU A 51 -21.96 -1.41 14.34
N LEU A 52 -21.04 -2.32 14.65
CA LEU A 52 -21.29 -3.38 15.63
C LEU A 52 -21.47 -2.80 17.04
N THR A 53 -22.59 -3.17 17.64
CA THR A 53 -22.88 -2.97 19.07
C THR A 53 -21.95 -3.84 19.93
N SER A 54 -21.86 -3.52 21.22
CA SER A 54 -21.03 -4.30 22.16
C SER A 54 -21.53 -5.74 22.30
N HIS A 55 -22.85 -5.93 22.27
CA HIS A 55 -23.47 -7.26 22.27
C HIS A 55 -23.10 -8.06 21.00
N GLU A 56 -23.16 -7.44 19.82
CA GLU A 56 -22.76 -8.11 18.57
C GLU A 56 -21.26 -8.43 18.54
N ILE A 57 -20.40 -7.55 19.07
CA ILE A 57 -18.95 -7.81 19.18
C ILE A 57 -18.68 -9.05 20.04
N VAL A 58 -19.29 -9.13 21.22
CA VAL A 58 -19.11 -10.27 22.14
C VAL A 58 -19.70 -11.54 21.54
N THR A 59 -20.87 -11.46 20.89
CA THR A 59 -21.51 -12.59 20.20
C THR A 59 -20.62 -13.16 19.10
N LEU A 60 -20.10 -12.30 18.21
CA LEU A 60 -19.20 -12.74 17.15
C LEU A 60 -17.87 -13.26 17.72
N ALA A 61 -17.30 -12.60 18.74
CA ALA A 61 -16.08 -13.06 19.38
C ALA A 61 -16.26 -14.45 20.01
N ARG A 62 -17.39 -14.70 20.69
CA ARG A 62 -17.74 -16.02 21.23
C ARG A 62 -17.75 -17.10 20.15
N LEU A 63 -18.33 -16.79 18.99
CA LEU A 63 -18.34 -17.70 17.84
C LEU A 63 -16.91 -18.07 17.39
N PHE A 64 -16.05 -17.07 17.25
CA PHE A 64 -14.64 -17.29 16.88
C PHE A 64 -13.88 -18.08 17.96
N VAL A 65 -14.15 -17.84 19.25
CA VAL A 65 -13.52 -18.55 20.36
C VAL A 65 -13.91 -20.02 20.37
N LYS A 66 -15.22 -20.33 20.25
CA LYS A 66 -15.71 -21.71 20.08
C LYS A 66 -15.05 -22.42 18.88
N ALA A 67 -14.77 -21.66 17.83
CA ALA A 67 -14.12 -22.13 16.61
C ALA A 67 -12.57 -22.27 16.71
N GLY A 68 -11.96 -21.93 17.85
CA GLY A 68 -10.53 -22.13 18.11
C GLY A 68 -9.68 -20.86 18.23
N VAL A 69 -10.28 -19.66 18.28
CA VAL A 69 -9.55 -18.43 18.61
C VAL A 69 -9.22 -18.39 20.09
N THR A 70 -7.92 -18.29 20.39
CA THR A 70 -7.41 -18.19 21.77
C THR A 70 -6.96 -16.78 22.14
N LYS A 71 -6.91 -15.86 21.16
CA LYS A 71 -6.47 -14.48 21.35
C LYS A 71 -7.37 -13.49 20.60
N VAL A 72 -7.90 -12.51 21.32
CA VAL A 72 -8.64 -11.39 20.76
C VAL A 72 -7.85 -10.10 21.00
N ARG A 73 -7.64 -9.30 19.96
CA ARG A 73 -7.05 -7.97 20.09
C ARG A 73 -8.02 -6.88 19.68
N LEU A 74 -8.34 -6.01 20.62
CA LEU A 74 -9.12 -4.81 20.40
C LEU A 74 -8.28 -3.70 19.78
N THR A 75 -8.82 -3.12 18.72
CA THR A 75 -8.25 -2.01 17.95
C THR A 75 -9.38 -1.11 17.46
N GLY A 76 -9.12 -0.17 16.56
CA GLY A 76 -10.14 0.68 15.96
C GLY A 76 -9.54 1.60 14.91
N GLY A 77 -10.06 2.82 14.87
CA GLY A 77 -9.20 4.00 14.91
C GLY A 77 -8.46 4.02 16.25
N GLU A 78 -9.09 4.55 17.31
CA GLU A 78 -8.58 4.49 18.68
C GLU A 78 -9.60 3.80 19.61
N PRO A 79 -9.30 2.61 20.19
CA PRO A 79 -10.26 1.92 21.07
C PRO A 79 -10.60 2.70 22.35
N LEU A 80 -9.66 3.47 22.92
CA LEU A 80 -9.86 4.18 24.20
C LEU A 80 -10.73 5.44 24.11
N ILE A 81 -11.35 5.71 22.96
CA ILE A 81 -12.39 6.72 22.84
C ILE A 81 -13.79 6.11 22.73
N ARG A 82 -13.91 4.78 22.69
CA ARG A 82 -15.20 4.09 22.73
C ARG A 82 -15.69 4.05 24.20
N PRO A 83 -16.87 4.64 24.53
CA PRO A 83 -17.31 4.81 25.92
C PRO A 83 -17.43 3.51 26.71
N ASP A 84 -17.86 2.43 26.06
CA ASP A 84 -18.14 1.13 26.67
C ASP A 84 -16.98 0.12 26.50
N VAL A 85 -15.77 0.58 26.17
CA VAL A 85 -14.61 -0.29 25.94
C VAL A 85 -14.27 -1.19 27.14
N THR A 86 -14.41 -0.70 28.37
CA THR A 86 -14.15 -1.48 29.58
C THR A 86 -15.14 -2.64 29.70
N SER A 87 -16.43 -2.39 29.42
CA SER A 87 -17.47 -3.43 29.42
C SER A 87 -17.22 -4.48 28.33
N ILE A 88 -16.75 -4.06 27.15
CA ILE A 88 -16.36 -5.00 26.08
C ILE A 88 -15.22 -5.91 26.56
N VAL A 89 -14.18 -5.34 27.16
CA VAL A 89 -13.04 -6.13 27.70
C VAL A 89 -13.54 -7.13 28.73
N GLU A 90 -14.34 -6.68 29.69
CA GLU A 90 -14.86 -7.53 30.77
C GLU A 90 -15.67 -8.72 30.22
N ASN A 91 -16.57 -8.47 29.28
CA ASN A 91 -17.39 -9.52 28.66
C ASN A 91 -16.56 -10.48 27.81
N LEU A 92 -15.51 -10.00 27.12
CA LEU A 92 -14.61 -10.87 26.38
C LEU A 92 -13.80 -11.77 27.31
N CYS A 93 -13.31 -11.25 28.44
CA CYS A 93 -12.56 -12.03 29.42
C CYS A 93 -13.40 -13.12 30.09
N LYS A 94 -14.74 -13.02 30.07
CA LYS A 94 -15.67 -14.06 30.55
C LYS A 94 -15.89 -15.20 29.55
N LEU A 95 -15.38 -15.10 28.32
CA LEU A 95 -15.55 -16.15 27.31
C LEU A 95 -14.67 -17.36 27.61
N GLU A 96 -15.29 -18.50 27.88
CA GLU A 96 -14.58 -19.77 28.05
C GLU A 96 -13.78 -20.14 26.79
N GLY A 97 -12.52 -20.54 27.00
CA GLY A 97 -11.57 -20.86 25.92
C GLY A 97 -10.77 -19.65 25.39
N LEU A 98 -11.14 -18.41 25.73
CA LEU A 98 -10.35 -17.24 25.36
C LEU A 98 -9.20 -17.02 26.35
N GLY A 99 -7.97 -17.37 25.96
CA GLY A 99 -6.80 -17.22 26.82
C GLY A 99 -6.30 -15.78 26.96
N THR A 100 -6.53 -14.91 25.96
CA THR A 100 -5.95 -13.56 25.98
C THR A 100 -6.83 -12.51 25.32
N VAL A 101 -7.14 -11.45 26.07
CA VAL A 101 -7.60 -10.16 25.55
C VAL A 101 -6.43 -9.18 25.52
N ALA A 102 -6.18 -8.58 24.36
CA ALA A 102 -5.13 -7.60 24.14
C ALA A 102 -5.69 -6.31 23.52
N MET A 103 -4.95 -5.21 23.61
CA MET A 103 -5.36 -3.93 23.01
C MET A 103 -4.21 -3.27 22.26
N THR A 104 -4.51 -2.56 21.17
CA THR A 104 -3.59 -1.59 20.55
C THR A 104 -4.17 -0.19 20.64
N THR A 105 -3.41 0.74 21.19
CA THR A 105 -3.83 2.14 21.41
C THR A 105 -2.70 3.09 21.04
N ASN A 106 -3.03 4.32 20.67
CA ASN A 106 -2.07 5.41 20.57
C ASN A 106 -1.59 5.94 21.94
N GLY A 107 -2.21 5.51 23.04
CA GLY A 107 -1.72 5.79 24.39
C GLY A 107 -2.25 7.07 25.05
N ILE A 108 -2.90 7.99 24.32
CA ILE A 108 -3.29 9.32 24.87
C ILE A 108 -4.22 9.20 26.08
N ASN A 109 -5.16 8.26 26.05
CA ASN A 109 -6.12 8.03 27.13
C ASN A 109 -5.69 6.89 28.06
N LEU A 110 -4.52 6.31 27.84
CA LEU A 110 -4.13 5.05 28.47
C LEU A 110 -3.96 5.19 29.99
N ALA A 111 -3.15 6.15 30.46
CA ALA A 111 -2.89 6.34 31.89
C ALA A 111 -4.18 6.41 32.73
N ARG A 112 -5.17 7.17 32.23
CA ARG A 112 -6.48 7.33 32.87
C ARG A 112 -7.34 6.07 32.86
N MET A 113 -7.38 5.34 31.75
CA MET A 113 -8.30 4.19 31.58
C MET A 113 -7.70 2.86 32.04
N LEU A 114 -6.38 2.80 32.17
CA LEU A 114 -5.68 1.54 32.39
C LEU A 114 -6.05 0.81 33.69
N PRO A 115 -6.27 1.48 34.84
CA PRO A 115 -6.71 0.80 36.06
C PRO A 115 -8.01 0.01 35.86
N SER A 116 -9.03 0.62 35.24
CA SER A 116 -10.31 -0.04 34.96
C SER A 116 -10.17 -1.18 33.95
N LEU A 117 -9.34 -1.00 32.92
CA LEU A 117 -9.08 -2.03 31.92
C LEU A 117 -8.35 -3.24 32.52
N LYS A 118 -7.39 -2.99 33.43
CA LYS A 118 -6.68 -4.06 34.15
C LYS A 118 -7.64 -4.84 35.04
N HIS A 119 -8.51 -4.15 35.77
CA HIS A 119 -9.55 -4.79 36.59
C HIS A 119 -10.51 -5.64 35.74
N ALA A 120 -10.86 -5.17 34.54
CA ALA A 120 -11.66 -5.93 33.57
C ALA A 120 -10.92 -7.14 32.95
N GLY A 121 -9.63 -7.34 33.25
CA GLY A 121 -8.84 -8.49 32.79
C GLY A 121 -8.04 -8.26 31.52
N LEU A 122 -7.81 -7.01 31.08
CA LEU A 122 -6.96 -6.74 29.92
C LEU A 122 -5.52 -7.20 30.18
N GLY A 123 -5.07 -8.24 29.46
CA GLY A 123 -3.78 -8.90 29.74
C GLY A 123 -2.57 -8.34 28.97
N HIS A 124 -2.76 -7.86 27.74
CA HIS A 124 -1.62 -7.36 26.94
C HIS A 124 -1.90 -6.03 26.24
N LEU A 125 -0.87 -5.18 26.21
CA LEU A 125 -0.91 -3.85 25.62
C LEU A 125 0.13 -3.69 24.52
N ASN A 126 -0.31 -3.05 23.43
CA ASN A 126 0.55 -2.46 22.43
C ASN A 126 0.27 -0.96 22.35
N VAL A 127 1.27 -0.14 22.64
CA VAL A 127 1.20 1.31 22.52
C VAL A 127 1.90 1.73 21.24
N SER A 128 1.24 2.50 20.38
CA SER A 128 1.83 3.07 19.17
C SER A 128 2.53 4.39 19.49
N LEU A 129 3.84 4.43 19.29
CA LEU A 129 4.67 5.62 19.48
C LEU A 129 5.79 5.62 18.43
N ASP A 130 5.72 6.57 17.49
CA ASP A 130 6.64 6.61 16.35
C ASP A 130 7.83 7.58 16.54
N THR A 131 7.90 8.31 17.65
CA THR A 131 9.00 9.25 17.93
C THR A 131 9.08 9.56 19.42
N LEU A 132 10.30 9.73 19.92
CA LEU A 132 10.60 10.17 21.28
C LEU A 132 10.72 11.70 21.36
N VAL A 133 10.62 12.40 20.23
CA VAL A 133 10.68 13.87 20.16
C VAL A 133 9.25 14.45 20.15
N PRO A 134 8.84 15.24 21.16
CA PRO A 134 7.47 15.77 21.26
C PRO A 134 7.00 16.56 20.02
N GLN A 135 7.88 17.35 19.41
CA GLN A 135 7.57 18.16 18.23
C GLN A 135 7.34 17.28 16.99
N LYS A 136 8.14 16.22 16.80
CA LYS A 136 7.93 15.24 15.73
C LYS A 136 6.62 14.47 15.95
N PHE A 137 6.24 14.20 17.21
CA PHE A 137 4.97 13.55 17.53
C PHE A 137 3.79 14.40 17.07
N GLU A 138 3.78 15.70 17.40
CA GLU A 138 2.73 16.62 16.97
C GLU A 138 2.71 16.76 15.45
N PHE A 139 3.89 16.80 14.81
CA PHE A 139 3.99 16.83 13.36
C PHE A 139 3.33 15.61 12.71
N VAL A 140 3.64 14.38 13.14
CA VAL A 140 3.13 13.16 12.51
C VAL A 140 1.68 12.90 12.85
N SER A 141 1.27 13.11 14.10
CA SER A 141 -0.08 12.81 14.60
C SER A 141 -1.10 13.93 14.36
N ARG A 142 -0.60 15.13 14.05
CA ARG A 142 -1.34 16.40 13.93
C ARG A 142 -2.06 16.84 15.21
N ARG A 143 -1.64 16.32 16.37
CA ARG A 143 -2.20 16.63 17.68
C ARG A 143 -1.12 16.59 18.75
N LYS A 144 -1.29 17.36 19.81
CA LYS A 144 -0.49 17.23 21.03
C LYS A 144 -0.89 15.96 21.79
N GLY A 145 0.02 15.43 22.60
CA GLY A 145 -0.28 14.26 23.42
C GLY A 145 0.92 13.40 23.81
N TRP A 146 2.12 13.71 23.32
CA TRP A 146 3.33 12.92 23.58
C TRP A 146 3.53 12.57 25.07
N HIS A 147 3.44 13.58 25.96
CA HIS A 147 3.59 13.36 27.40
C HIS A 147 2.56 12.38 27.98
N LYS A 148 1.31 12.42 27.50
CA LYS A 148 0.25 11.48 27.92
C LYS A 148 0.53 10.05 27.45
N VAL A 149 1.11 9.90 26.27
CA VAL A 149 1.51 8.58 25.75
C VAL A 149 2.62 8.00 26.62
N MET A 150 3.65 8.80 26.94
CA MET A 150 4.73 8.39 27.83
C MET A 150 4.22 8.05 29.24
N GLU A 151 3.37 8.90 29.82
CA GLU A 151 2.69 8.62 31.09
C GLU A 151 1.91 7.31 31.04
N GLY A 152 1.20 7.03 29.93
CA GLY A 152 0.49 5.78 29.72
C GLY A 152 1.40 4.55 29.65
N ILE A 153 2.59 4.68 29.07
CA ILE A 153 3.61 3.62 29.02
C ILE A 153 4.14 3.34 30.42
N GLU A 154 4.56 4.37 31.16
CA GLU A 154 5.06 4.23 32.53
C GLU A 154 3.97 3.64 33.45
N LYS A 155 2.74 4.13 33.36
CA LYS A 155 1.62 3.59 34.13
C LYS A 155 1.35 2.11 33.84
N ALA A 156 1.57 1.67 32.60
CA ALA A 156 1.45 0.26 32.24
C ALA A 156 2.57 -0.59 32.86
N ILE A 157 3.79 -0.07 32.91
CA ILE A 157 4.91 -0.71 33.61
C ILE A 157 4.60 -0.82 35.11
N ASP A 158 4.16 0.26 35.74
CA ASP A 158 3.82 0.32 37.18
C ASP A 158 2.70 -0.68 37.54
N LEU A 159 1.71 -0.80 36.67
CA LEU A 159 0.65 -1.78 36.80
C LEU A 159 1.09 -3.20 36.40
N GLY A 160 2.38 -3.46 36.21
CA GLY A 160 2.92 -4.82 36.07
C GLY A 160 2.64 -5.49 34.72
N TYR A 161 2.31 -4.73 33.67
CA TYR A 161 2.23 -5.30 32.32
C TYR A 161 3.62 -5.73 31.86
N LYS A 162 3.82 -7.03 31.63
CA LYS A 162 5.13 -7.58 31.25
C LYS A 162 5.02 -8.50 30.01
N PRO A 163 5.60 -8.10 28.86
CA PRO A 163 6.12 -6.78 28.52
C PRO A 163 5.02 -5.83 28.03
N VAL A 164 5.18 -4.54 28.32
CA VAL A 164 4.51 -3.45 27.58
C VAL A 164 5.18 -3.36 26.21
N LYS A 165 4.39 -3.47 25.14
CA LYS A 165 4.91 -3.42 23.76
C LYS A 165 4.77 -2.02 23.20
N VAL A 166 5.85 -1.44 22.72
CA VAL A 166 5.84 -0.15 22.03
C VAL A 166 6.07 -0.40 20.55
N ASN A 167 5.08 -0.12 19.71
CA ASN A 167 5.17 -0.28 18.26
C ASN A 167 5.59 1.06 17.64
N CYS A 168 6.69 1.06 16.87
CA CYS A 168 7.21 2.22 16.16
C CYS A 168 7.30 1.89 14.66
N VAL A 169 6.55 2.60 13.81
CA VAL A 169 6.66 2.51 12.36
C VAL A 169 7.84 3.38 11.92
N VAL A 170 8.88 2.75 11.39
CA VAL A 170 10.10 3.44 10.98
C VAL A 170 9.96 3.92 9.53
N MET A 171 10.18 5.21 9.33
CA MET A 171 10.03 5.93 8.07
C MET A 171 11.29 6.74 7.79
N ARG A 172 11.84 6.56 6.58
CA ARG A 172 13.00 7.30 6.10
C ARG A 172 12.69 8.78 5.95
N GLY A 173 13.64 9.63 6.33
CA GLY A 173 13.55 11.07 6.37
C GLY A 173 12.70 11.59 7.53
N PHE A 174 12.42 10.78 8.56
CA PHE A 174 11.54 11.17 9.66
C PHE A 174 12.03 10.73 11.03
N ASN A 175 12.11 9.42 11.28
CA ASN A 175 12.39 8.86 12.61
C ASN A 175 13.43 7.73 12.59
N GLU A 176 14.08 7.46 11.46
CA GLU A 176 15.16 6.47 11.40
C GLU A 176 16.37 6.85 12.25
N ASP A 177 16.56 8.16 12.49
CA ASP A 177 17.56 8.72 13.39
C ASP A 177 17.30 8.38 14.86
N GLU A 178 16.06 8.03 15.21
CA GLU A 178 15.65 7.73 16.59
C GLU A 178 15.72 6.25 16.97
N ILE A 179 16.06 5.36 16.03
CA ILE A 179 16.13 3.91 16.27
C ILE A 179 16.98 3.60 17.52
N LEU A 180 18.18 4.18 17.61
CA LEU A 180 19.08 3.94 18.74
C LEU A 180 18.54 4.50 20.07
N ASN A 181 17.77 5.60 20.03
CA ASN A 181 17.15 6.17 21.22
C ASN A 181 16.04 5.25 21.74
N PHE A 182 15.22 4.71 20.84
CA PHE A 182 14.21 3.70 21.17
C PHE A 182 14.83 2.42 21.75
N VAL A 183 15.96 1.95 21.20
CA VAL A 183 16.70 0.83 21.78
C VAL A 183 17.21 1.18 23.18
N SER A 184 17.85 2.35 23.35
CA SER A 184 18.34 2.82 24.64
C SER A 184 17.24 2.91 25.69
N MET A 185 15.99 3.25 25.33
CA MET A 185 14.85 3.26 26.26
C MET A 185 14.59 1.90 26.94
N THR A 186 15.02 0.80 26.32
CA THR A 186 14.86 -0.57 26.86
C THR A 186 15.95 -0.98 27.85
N SER A 187 16.96 -0.14 28.11
CA SER A 187 18.05 -0.47 29.04
C SER A 187 17.54 -0.73 30.45
N GLU A 188 16.73 0.19 30.97
CA GLU A 188 16.25 0.22 32.36
C GLU A 188 14.77 -0.16 32.48
N ARG A 189 14.03 -0.19 31.36
CA ARG A 189 12.58 -0.43 31.36
C ARG A 189 12.24 -1.80 30.78
N PRO A 190 11.24 -2.53 31.34
CA PRO A 190 10.78 -3.82 30.84
C PRO A 190 9.88 -3.68 29.60
N LEU A 191 10.39 -2.98 28.59
CA LEU A 191 9.72 -2.70 27.33
C LEU A 191 10.13 -3.69 26.25
N ASP A 192 9.17 -4.00 25.38
CA ASP A 192 9.41 -4.69 24.11
C ASP A 192 9.15 -3.69 22.97
N VAL A 193 10.22 -3.04 22.50
CA VAL A 193 10.13 -2.04 21.43
C VAL A 193 10.17 -2.73 20.07
N ARG A 194 9.11 -2.56 19.29
CA ARG A 194 8.87 -3.26 18.03
C ARG A 194 8.96 -2.29 16.87
N PHE A 195 10.04 -2.38 16.10
CA PHE A 195 10.23 -1.64 14.87
C PHE A 195 9.44 -2.30 13.74
N ILE A 196 8.60 -1.52 13.06
CA ILE A 196 7.72 -1.98 11.98
C ILE A 196 8.18 -1.33 10.68
N GLU A 197 8.42 -2.15 9.66
CA GLU A 197 8.69 -1.63 8.32
C GLU A 197 7.47 -0.86 7.81
N TYR A 198 7.70 0.38 7.36
CA TYR A 198 6.68 1.17 6.69
C TYR A 198 6.06 0.39 5.53
N MET A 199 4.76 0.10 5.65
CA MET A 199 3.99 -0.53 4.59
C MET A 199 3.27 0.54 3.78
N PRO A 200 3.59 0.67 2.48
CA PRO A 200 2.74 1.44 1.61
C PRO A 200 1.38 0.73 1.44
N PHE A 201 0.28 1.48 1.48
CA PHE A 201 -1.08 1.04 1.12
C PHE A 201 -1.81 2.19 0.41
N ASP A 202 -2.90 1.90 -0.30
CA ASP A 202 -3.56 2.88 -1.17
C ASP A 202 -3.90 4.21 -0.45
N GLY A 203 -4.23 4.15 0.84
CA GLY A 203 -4.52 5.31 1.68
C GLY A 203 -3.31 6.18 2.08
N ASN A 204 -2.07 5.78 1.79
CA ASN A 204 -0.86 6.54 2.12
C ASN A 204 0.03 6.87 0.90
N ARG A 205 -0.53 6.82 -0.32
CA ARG A 205 0.13 7.17 -1.60
C ARG A 205 1.34 6.29 -1.99
N TRP A 206 1.40 5.07 -1.47
CA TRP A 206 2.36 4.01 -1.85
C TRP A 206 3.79 4.50 -2.20
N ASP A 207 4.56 4.97 -1.21
CA ASP A 207 5.93 5.47 -1.41
C ASP A 207 7.00 4.55 -0.79
N PHE A 208 7.68 3.76 -1.63
CA PHE A 208 8.76 2.86 -1.20
C PHE A 208 10.00 3.60 -0.71
N LYS A 209 10.24 4.86 -1.12
CA LYS A 209 11.44 5.61 -0.71
C LYS A 209 11.46 5.87 0.80
N LYS A 210 10.29 5.82 1.44
CA LYS A 210 10.13 5.98 2.89
C LYS A 210 10.39 4.69 3.67
N MET A 211 10.55 3.55 3.01
CA MET A 211 10.82 2.29 3.71
C MET A 211 12.26 2.26 4.22
N VAL A 212 12.41 1.85 5.48
CA VAL A 212 13.69 1.41 6.07
C VAL A 212 13.58 -0.09 6.29
N SER A 213 14.47 -0.86 5.67
CA SER A 213 14.40 -2.32 5.74
C SER A 213 14.83 -2.85 7.11
N TYR A 214 14.35 -4.04 7.45
CA TYR A 214 14.81 -4.82 8.58
C TYR A 214 16.33 -4.86 8.73
N GLN A 215 17.05 -5.13 7.63
CA GLN A 215 18.49 -5.27 7.65
C GLN A 215 19.17 -3.93 7.97
N GLU A 216 18.73 -2.84 7.34
CA GLU A 216 19.24 -1.49 7.65
C GLU A 216 19.04 -1.12 9.12
N MET A 217 17.84 -1.38 9.67
CA MET A 217 17.56 -1.11 11.08
C MET A 217 18.46 -1.97 11.98
N LEU A 218 18.58 -3.26 11.71
CA LEU A 218 19.41 -4.18 12.49
C LEU A 218 20.89 -3.79 12.44
N ASP A 219 21.42 -3.45 11.27
CA ASP A 219 22.82 -3.05 11.09
C ASP A 219 23.13 -1.75 11.82
N SER A 220 22.18 -0.80 11.83
CA SER A 220 22.33 0.43 12.63
C SER A 220 22.47 0.14 14.12
N ILE A 221 21.71 -0.82 14.64
CA ILE A 221 21.72 -1.21 16.05
C ILE A 221 22.99 -1.98 16.38
N LYS A 222 23.38 -2.94 15.53
CA LYS A 222 24.60 -3.74 15.71
C LYS A 222 25.88 -2.90 15.71
N ARG A 223 25.92 -1.79 14.95
CA ARG A 223 27.06 -0.86 15.00
C ARG A 223 27.29 -0.26 16.39
N LYS A 224 26.24 -0.04 17.18
CA LYS A 224 26.33 0.48 18.56
C LYS A 224 26.37 -0.64 19.60
N TRP A 225 25.65 -1.73 19.38
CA TRP A 225 25.58 -2.90 20.26
C TRP A 225 25.92 -4.18 19.48
N PRO A 226 27.21 -4.49 19.27
CA PRO A 226 27.62 -5.66 18.49
C PRO A 226 27.22 -6.99 19.14
N ASN A 227 27.07 -7.00 20.47
CA ASN A 227 26.68 -8.18 21.25
C ASN A 227 25.15 -8.44 21.25
N LEU A 228 24.38 -7.77 20.38
CA LEU A 228 22.94 -8.00 20.22
C LEU A 228 22.66 -9.44 19.76
N THR A 229 21.95 -10.22 20.58
CA THR A 229 21.63 -11.62 20.30
C THR A 229 20.20 -11.79 19.83
N ARG A 230 19.99 -12.69 18.86
CA ARG A 230 18.64 -13.06 18.41
C ARG A 230 18.01 -14.02 19.43
N LEU A 231 16.76 -13.76 19.80
CA LEU A 231 15.98 -14.67 20.63
C LEU A 231 15.26 -15.73 19.76
N PRO A 232 14.91 -16.90 20.32
CA PRO A 232 14.10 -17.89 19.63
C PRO A 232 12.78 -17.28 19.10
N ASP A 233 12.40 -17.65 17.88
CA ASP A 233 11.13 -17.19 17.31
C ASP A 233 9.96 -17.84 18.06
N GLU A 234 8.93 -17.05 18.37
CA GLU A 234 7.66 -17.59 18.85
C GLU A 234 7.01 -18.41 17.71
N GLU A 235 6.44 -19.58 18.03
CA GLU A 235 5.85 -20.53 17.06
C GLU A 235 4.87 -19.89 16.05
N LYS A 236 4.17 -18.83 16.47
CA LYS A 236 3.22 -18.05 15.65
C LYS A 236 3.52 -16.54 15.70
N GLY A 237 4.77 -16.18 15.98
CA GLY A 237 5.24 -14.80 16.08
C GLY A 237 5.34 -14.12 14.72
N THR A 238 4.95 -12.85 14.66
CA THR A 238 5.17 -12.01 13.46
C THR A 238 6.42 -11.14 13.56
N SER A 239 7.15 -11.27 14.67
CA SER A 239 8.28 -10.40 15.01
C SER A 239 9.51 -11.21 15.32
N LYS A 240 10.68 -10.72 14.88
CA LYS A 240 11.99 -11.29 15.18
C LYS A 240 12.56 -10.56 16.39
N ALA A 241 12.63 -11.23 17.54
CA ALA A 241 13.05 -10.62 18.80
C ALA A 241 14.57 -10.70 18.99
N TYR A 242 15.13 -9.68 19.62
CA TYR A 242 16.55 -9.53 19.92
C TYR A 242 16.74 -8.95 21.31
N LYS A 243 17.82 -9.35 21.97
CA LYS A 243 18.19 -8.86 23.30
C LYS A 243 19.62 -8.33 23.31
N ILE A 244 19.80 -7.22 24.02
CA ILE A 244 21.12 -6.67 24.33
C ILE A 244 21.48 -7.17 25.74
N PRO A 245 22.64 -7.82 25.93
CA PRO A 245 23.10 -8.20 27.26
C PRO A 245 23.11 -7.00 28.22
N GLY A 246 22.59 -7.18 29.43
CA GLY A 246 22.47 -6.13 30.45
C GLY A 246 21.23 -5.25 30.35
N PHE A 247 20.48 -5.29 29.24
CA PHE A 247 19.23 -4.53 29.12
C PHE A 247 18.07 -5.30 29.77
N VAL A 248 17.22 -4.57 30.49
CA VAL A 248 16.01 -5.11 31.13
C VAL A 248 14.99 -5.53 30.07
N GLY A 249 14.76 -4.67 29.08
CA GLY A 249 13.82 -4.90 27.99
C GLY A 249 14.43 -5.67 26.81
N GLN A 250 13.72 -5.61 25.68
CA GLN A 250 14.13 -6.21 24.42
C GLN A 250 13.61 -5.40 23.24
N ILE A 251 14.10 -5.73 22.05
CA ILE A 251 13.59 -5.16 20.80
C ILE A 251 13.09 -6.26 19.87
N ALA A 252 12.20 -5.92 18.95
CA ALA A 252 11.80 -6.83 17.90
C ALA A 252 11.53 -6.12 16.58
N PHE A 253 11.59 -6.87 15.49
CA PHE A 253 11.34 -6.35 14.15
C PHE A 253 10.12 -7.03 13.52
N ILE A 254 9.17 -6.25 13.03
CA ILE A 254 8.03 -6.71 12.23
C ILE A 254 8.36 -6.45 10.76
N THR A 255 8.77 -7.52 10.08
CA THR A 255 9.28 -7.49 8.69
C THR A 255 8.15 -7.63 7.68
N SER A 256 7.27 -6.63 7.64
CA SER A 256 6.05 -6.64 6.83
C SER A 256 6.31 -6.81 5.33
N MET A 257 7.42 -6.26 4.84
CA MET A 257 7.72 -6.12 3.42
C MET A 257 8.94 -6.93 2.97
N SER A 258 10.05 -6.88 3.73
CA SER A 258 11.30 -7.52 3.30
C SER A 258 11.31 -9.04 3.48
N GLN A 259 10.69 -9.55 4.55
CA GLN A 259 10.68 -10.96 4.91
C GLN A 259 9.31 -11.34 5.48
N HIS A 260 8.35 -11.66 4.61
CA HIS A 260 6.97 -11.91 5.02
C HIS A 260 6.82 -13.13 5.95
N PHE A 261 5.90 -13.04 6.92
CA PHE A 261 5.52 -14.12 7.84
C PHE A 261 4.20 -14.81 7.43
N CYS A 262 3.82 -14.78 6.15
CA CYS A 262 2.51 -15.28 5.70
C CYS A 262 2.34 -16.79 5.97
N ASN A 263 3.42 -17.58 5.93
CA ASN A 263 3.38 -19.02 6.13
C ASN A 263 2.91 -19.42 7.54
N SER A 264 3.20 -18.61 8.55
CA SER A 264 2.77 -18.82 9.95
C SER A 264 1.59 -17.93 10.36
N CYS A 265 0.93 -17.24 9.42
CA CYS A 265 -0.11 -16.27 9.73
C CYS A 265 -1.37 -16.94 10.29
N ASN A 266 -1.67 -16.66 11.56
CA ASN A 266 -2.85 -17.17 12.28
C ASN A 266 -3.94 -16.11 12.51
N ARG A 267 -3.92 -15.00 11.74
CA ARG A 267 -4.72 -13.80 12.03
C ARG A 267 -5.94 -13.66 11.14
N LEU A 268 -7.06 -13.27 11.76
CA LEU A 268 -8.29 -12.80 11.13
C LEU A 268 -8.63 -11.40 11.65
N ARG A 269 -9.37 -10.61 10.88
CA ARG A 269 -9.78 -9.26 11.27
C ARG A 269 -11.29 -9.07 11.10
N LEU A 270 -11.93 -8.59 12.15
CA LEU A 270 -13.30 -8.08 12.12
C LEU A 270 -13.25 -6.54 12.13
N THR A 271 -13.84 -5.90 11.15
CA THR A 271 -13.93 -4.43 11.06
C THR A 271 -15.05 -3.89 11.95
N ALA A 272 -15.13 -2.57 12.12
CA ALA A 272 -16.08 -1.95 13.05
C ALA A 272 -17.53 -2.00 12.57
N ASP A 273 -17.72 -2.02 11.25
CA ASP A 273 -18.97 -2.27 10.55
C ASP A 273 -19.30 -3.79 10.43
N GLY A 274 -18.44 -4.67 10.94
CA GLY A 274 -18.69 -6.10 11.06
C GLY A 274 -18.38 -6.94 9.83
N ASN A 275 -17.52 -6.44 8.94
CA ASN A 275 -16.95 -7.21 7.86
C ASN A 275 -15.76 -8.07 8.33
N LEU A 276 -15.75 -9.34 7.92
CA LEU A 276 -14.65 -10.26 8.11
C LEU A 276 -13.62 -10.10 6.98
N LYS A 277 -12.38 -9.81 7.36
CA LYS A 277 -11.20 -9.80 6.50
C LYS A 277 -10.26 -10.94 6.88
N ALA A 278 -10.17 -11.95 6.03
CA ALA A 278 -9.22 -13.06 6.22
C ALA A 278 -7.76 -12.64 5.98
N CYS A 279 -7.51 -11.60 5.19
CA CYS A 279 -6.20 -11.02 4.94
C CYS A 279 -6.29 -9.50 4.95
N LEU A 280 -5.24 -8.83 5.43
CA LEU A 280 -5.17 -7.36 5.43
C LEU A 280 -5.21 -6.77 4.01
N PHE A 281 -4.68 -7.50 3.02
CA PHE A 281 -4.59 -7.11 1.61
C PHE A 281 -5.57 -7.89 0.71
N GLY A 282 -6.52 -8.63 1.30
CA GLY A 282 -7.55 -9.32 0.54
C GLY A 282 -8.65 -8.35 0.11
N SER A 283 -9.13 -8.47 -1.13
CA SER A 283 -10.28 -7.71 -1.62
C SER A 283 -11.63 -8.30 -1.20
N SER A 284 -11.65 -9.56 -0.75
CA SER A 284 -12.86 -10.23 -0.32
C SER A 284 -13.19 -9.89 1.14
N GLU A 285 -14.34 -9.26 1.34
CA GLU A 285 -14.94 -8.98 2.65
C GLU A 285 -16.29 -9.67 2.72
N VAL A 286 -16.67 -10.13 3.91
CA VAL A 286 -18.00 -10.72 4.14
C VAL A 286 -18.63 -10.10 5.38
N SER A 287 -19.84 -9.59 5.26
CA SER A 287 -20.55 -8.93 6.36
C SER A 287 -21.15 -9.94 7.32
N LEU A 288 -20.50 -10.16 8.46
CA LEU A 288 -21.05 -10.99 9.54
C LEU A 288 -22.12 -10.23 10.33
N ARG A 289 -22.07 -8.90 10.34
CA ARG A 289 -23.12 -8.05 10.93
C ARG A 289 -24.45 -8.29 10.26
N ASP A 290 -24.49 -8.21 8.92
CA ASP A 290 -25.75 -8.30 8.20
C ASP A 290 -26.33 -9.70 8.29
N ALA A 291 -25.49 -10.74 8.23
CA ALA A 291 -25.90 -12.12 8.49
C ALA A 291 -26.50 -12.28 9.90
N LEU A 292 -25.83 -11.78 10.93
CA LEU A 292 -26.31 -11.84 12.31
C LEU A 292 -27.64 -11.10 12.50
N ARG A 293 -27.78 -9.91 11.90
CA ARG A 293 -29.02 -9.12 11.98
C ARG A 293 -30.18 -9.68 11.16
N SER A 294 -29.87 -10.48 10.15
CA SER A 294 -30.88 -11.21 9.36
C SER A 294 -31.36 -12.49 10.04
N GLY A 295 -30.90 -12.78 11.27
CA GLY A 295 -31.31 -13.95 12.04
C GLY A 295 -30.53 -15.22 11.74
N ALA A 296 -29.36 -15.13 11.07
CA ALA A 296 -28.50 -16.29 10.85
C ALA A 296 -28.10 -16.94 12.18
N ASN A 297 -28.21 -18.26 12.27
CA ASN A 297 -27.81 -19.00 13.47
C ASN A 297 -26.27 -19.17 13.55
N GLU A 298 -25.77 -19.76 14.65
CA GLU A 298 -24.32 -19.94 14.84
C GLU A 298 -23.70 -20.84 13.75
N GLU A 299 -24.42 -21.85 13.25
CA GLU A 299 -23.94 -22.78 12.21
C GLU A 299 -23.79 -22.07 10.86
N ASP A 300 -24.79 -21.29 10.46
CA ASP A 300 -24.77 -20.49 9.22
C ASP A 300 -23.59 -19.50 9.22
N LEU A 301 -23.38 -18.82 10.34
CA LEU A 301 -22.25 -17.89 10.49
C LEU A 301 -20.91 -18.62 10.39
N LEU A 302 -20.79 -19.83 10.94
CA LEU A 302 -19.57 -20.64 10.83
C LEU A 302 -19.30 -21.09 9.39
N VAL A 303 -20.34 -21.43 8.62
CA VAL A 303 -20.21 -21.75 7.19
C VAL A 303 -19.67 -20.55 6.41
N VAL A 304 -20.21 -19.36 6.69
CA VAL A 304 -19.75 -18.11 6.06
C VAL A 304 -18.28 -17.81 6.41
N ILE A 305 -17.92 -17.98 7.69
CA ILE A 305 -16.55 -17.78 8.18
C ILE A 305 -15.58 -18.77 7.52
N ASP A 306 -15.92 -20.06 7.50
CA ASP A 306 -15.10 -21.12 6.89
C ASP A 306 -14.86 -20.86 5.40
N ALA A 307 -15.91 -20.46 4.66
CA ALA A 307 -15.79 -20.08 3.26
C ALA A 307 -14.86 -18.87 3.05
N ALA A 308 -14.93 -17.87 3.92
CA ALA A 308 -14.05 -16.71 3.87
C ALA A 308 -12.59 -17.06 4.20
N VAL A 309 -12.37 -17.93 5.19
CA VAL A 309 -11.05 -18.41 5.59
C VAL A 309 -10.39 -19.23 4.48
N LYS A 310 -11.13 -20.13 3.82
CA LYS A 310 -10.62 -20.95 2.70
C LYS A 310 -10.18 -20.13 1.49
N LYS A 311 -10.74 -18.93 1.28
CA LYS A 311 -10.31 -17.99 0.22
C LYS A 311 -9.01 -17.26 0.53
N LYS A 312 -8.44 -17.40 1.74
CA LYS A 312 -7.19 -16.75 2.12
C LYS A 312 -6.04 -17.26 1.25
N LYS A 313 -5.34 -16.36 0.57
CA LYS A 313 -4.18 -16.69 -0.27
C LYS A 313 -2.97 -17.12 0.56
N LYS A 314 -2.02 -17.85 -0.07
CA LYS A 314 -0.77 -18.30 0.56
C LYS A 314 0.02 -17.11 1.14
N GLN A 315 0.16 -16.08 0.33
CA GLN A 315 0.79 -14.81 0.66
C GLN A 315 0.04 -13.69 -0.05
N HIS A 316 0.23 -12.45 0.41
CA HIS A 316 -0.25 -11.29 -0.35
C HIS A 316 0.52 -11.22 -1.68
N ALA A 317 -0.11 -10.66 -2.71
CA ALA A 317 0.53 -10.51 -4.01
C ALA A 317 1.58 -9.39 -3.93
N GLY A 318 2.78 -9.72 -3.44
CA GLY A 318 3.94 -8.89 -3.66
C GLY A 318 4.19 -8.82 -5.16
N LYS A 319 4.16 -7.63 -5.76
CA LYS A 319 4.97 -7.42 -6.97
C LYS A 319 6.40 -7.77 -6.55
N ASP A 320 6.97 -8.79 -7.20
CA ASP A 320 8.24 -9.42 -6.86
C ASP A 320 9.29 -8.44 -6.32
N LEU A 321 9.65 -8.60 -5.06
CA LEU A 321 10.88 -8.09 -4.47
C LEU A 321 12.00 -9.07 -4.83
N THR A 322 12.39 -9.12 -6.11
CA THR A 322 13.69 -9.69 -6.48
C THR A 322 14.73 -8.57 -6.49
N LEU A 323 15.64 -8.65 -5.53
CA LEU A 323 16.89 -7.90 -5.40
C LEU A 323 17.82 -8.14 -6.62
N LYS A 324 17.45 -7.63 -7.81
CA LYS A 324 18.30 -7.64 -9.01
C LYS A 324 18.50 -6.27 -9.66
N GLY A 325 18.04 -5.19 -9.04
CA GLY A 325 18.09 -3.84 -9.63
C GLY A 325 19.03 -2.83 -8.98
N LEU A 326 19.82 -3.22 -7.97
CA LEU A 326 20.75 -2.31 -7.28
C LEU A 326 22.18 -2.84 -7.39
N SER A 327 22.69 -2.88 -8.62
CA SER A 327 24.12 -2.74 -8.87
C SER A 327 24.27 -1.80 -10.05
N GLU A 328 24.38 -0.51 -9.74
CA GLU A 328 25.27 0.46 -10.37
C GLU A 328 24.85 1.85 -9.89
N SER A 329 25.49 2.26 -8.78
CA SER A 329 26.23 3.53 -8.61
C SER A 329 25.87 4.69 -9.56
N ASN A 330 25.79 5.95 -9.15
CA ASN A 330 26.20 6.65 -7.93
C ASN A 330 25.67 8.10 -8.05
N THR A 331 25.41 8.73 -6.90
CA THR A 331 25.84 10.10 -6.50
C THR A 331 25.99 11.14 -7.63
N THR A 332 25.39 12.35 -7.60
CA THR A 332 25.71 13.43 -6.66
C THR A 332 24.91 14.70 -7.00
N SER A 333 24.44 15.40 -5.96
CA SER A 333 24.28 16.87 -5.79
C SER A 333 23.73 17.76 -6.92
N ILE A 334 22.62 18.43 -6.61
CA ILE A 334 22.22 19.69 -7.24
C ILE A 334 23.01 20.82 -6.56
N ARG A 335 23.98 21.40 -7.28
CA ARG A 335 24.35 22.81 -7.15
C ARG A 335 24.56 23.38 -8.55
N THR A 336 23.72 24.34 -8.91
CA THR A 336 23.92 25.21 -10.07
C THR A 336 25.21 26.00 -9.92
N PRO A 337 26.05 26.06 -10.97
CA PRO A 337 26.19 27.34 -11.64
C PRO A 337 26.24 27.24 -13.17
N SER A 338 26.05 28.42 -13.75
CA SER A 338 26.14 28.86 -15.13
C SER A 338 27.15 28.22 -16.08
N LEU A 339 26.76 28.27 -17.35
CA LEU A 339 27.57 28.56 -18.55
C LEU A 339 28.64 27.55 -19.01
N ARG A 340 28.34 27.03 -20.21
CA ARG A 340 29.24 26.64 -21.31
C ARG A 340 30.13 25.41 -21.08
N THR A 341 30.28 24.69 -22.21
CA THR A 341 31.29 23.68 -22.53
C THR A 341 30.90 22.24 -22.21
N SER A 342 30.36 21.54 -23.22
CA SER A 342 30.63 20.14 -23.58
C SER A 342 29.46 19.56 -24.38
N LEU A 343 29.34 19.98 -25.64
CA LEU A 343 28.41 19.41 -26.63
C LEU A 343 28.99 18.19 -27.36
N LEU A 344 30.13 17.64 -26.90
CA LEU A 344 30.93 16.68 -27.68
C LEU A 344 31.02 15.26 -27.10
N HIS A 345 30.44 14.97 -25.94
CA HIS A 345 30.57 13.62 -25.35
C HIS A 345 29.31 12.75 -25.40
N PHE A 346 28.19 13.25 -25.94
CA PHE A 346 26.95 12.47 -26.09
C PHE A 346 26.81 11.78 -27.47
N LEU A 347 27.82 11.91 -28.33
CA LEU A 347 27.82 11.37 -29.70
C LEU A 347 28.61 10.05 -29.88
N GLN A 348 29.06 9.40 -28.79
CA GLN A 348 29.92 8.20 -28.86
C GLN A 348 29.31 6.91 -28.28
N MET A 349 27.99 6.79 -28.15
CA MET A 349 27.32 5.50 -27.87
C MET A 349 26.52 4.93 -29.06
N THR A 350 26.87 5.33 -30.28
CA THR A 350 26.50 4.60 -31.50
C THR A 350 27.74 3.89 -32.04
N ALA A 351 27.83 2.58 -31.84
CA ALA A 351 28.44 1.59 -32.74
C ALA A 351 29.09 0.41 -31.99
N ARG A 352 28.29 -0.61 -31.66
CA ARG A 352 28.69 -2.02 -31.82
C ARG A 352 27.46 -2.84 -32.17
N TYR A 353 26.94 -2.65 -33.39
CA TYR A 353 25.99 -3.58 -33.99
C TYR A 353 26.71 -4.29 -35.13
N LYS A 354 26.85 -5.61 -35.01
CA LYS A 354 27.46 -6.45 -36.06
C LYS A 354 26.62 -6.32 -37.33
N LYS A 355 27.25 -5.80 -38.39
CA LYS A 355 26.77 -5.84 -39.78
C LYS A 355 26.61 -7.33 -40.16
N GLY A 356 25.40 -7.77 -40.45
CA GLY A 356 25.18 -9.09 -41.09
C GLY A 356 24.04 -9.99 -40.58
N SER A 357 23.06 -9.50 -39.82
CA SER A 357 21.83 -10.28 -39.58
C SER A 357 20.68 -9.74 -40.43
N GLU A 358 20.29 -10.48 -41.46
CA GLU A 358 19.00 -10.28 -42.11
C GLU A 358 17.89 -10.48 -41.08
N PHE A 359 17.17 -9.41 -40.74
CA PHE A 359 15.99 -9.50 -39.88
C PHE A 359 14.79 -9.84 -40.77
N THR A 360 14.24 -11.04 -40.61
CA THR A 360 12.90 -11.33 -41.10
C THR A 360 11.90 -10.77 -40.09
N GLU A 361 11.19 -9.70 -40.44
CA GLU A 361 10.05 -9.22 -39.64
C GLU A 361 8.98 -10.33 -39.63
N ARG A 362 8.77 -10.96 -38.47
CA ARG A 362 7.68 -11.92 -38.26
C ARG A 362 6.62 -11.26 -37.38
N PHE A 363 5.39 -11.25 -37.88
CA PHE A 363 4.23 -10.70 -37.18
C PHE A 363 3.48 -11.82 -36.46
N LEU A 364 2.86 -11.49 -35.32
CA LEU A 364 1.98 -12.42 -34.62
C LEU A 364 0.71 -12.68 -35.46
N PRO A 365 0.33 -13.95 -35.71
CA PRO A 365 -0.91 -14.28 -36.41
C PRO A 365 -2.14 -13.79 -35.61
N GLY A 366 -3.12 -13.18 -36.28
CA GLY A 366 -4.39 -12.75 -35.65
C GLY A 366 -4.40 -11.35 -35.02
N LEU A 367 -3.37 -10.53 -35.27
CA LEU A 367 -3.36 -9.10 -34.98
C LEU A 367 -3.47 -8.33 -36.31
N GLN A 368 -4.29 -7.27 -36.37
CA GLN A 368 -4.34 -6.40 -37.55
C GLN A 368 -3.01 -5.64 -37.65
N HIS A 369 -2.31 -5.82 -38.77
CA HIS A 369 -1.06 -5.12 -39.08
C HIS A 369 -1.29 -4.22 -40.29
N GLU A 370 -1.35 -2.90 -40.09
CA GLU A 370 -1.26 -1.95 -41.22
C GLU A 370 0.22 -1.77 -41.59
N ALA A 371 0.59 -2.24 -42.79
CA ALA A 371 1.92 -2.06 -43.34
C ALA A 371 2.08 -0.62 -43.87
N ILE A 372 2.92 0.19 -43.22
CA ILE A 372 3.37 1.46 -43.79
C ILE A 372 4.64 1.17 -44.60
N ALA A 373 4.49 1.02 -45.92
CA ALA A 373 5.63 1.01 -46.83
C ALA A 373 6.16 2.44 -47.00
N THR A 374 7.29 2.77 -46.37
CA THR A 374 8.08 3.96 -46.73
C THR A 374 9.11 3.58 -47.79
N PRO A 375 9.04 4.11 -49.02
CA PRO A 375 10.08 3.91 -50.01
C PRO A 375 11.32 4.73 -49.60
N GLY A 376 12.48 4.07 -49.51
CA GLY A 376 13.75 4.71 -49.20
C GLY A 376 14.37 4.21 -47.90
N GLY A 377 15.14 3.12 -48.00
CA GLY A 377 15.91 2.59 -46.88
C GLY A 377 16.99 3.56 -46.39
N ARG A 378 16.97 3.83 -45.08
CA ARG A 378 18.12 3.84 -44.15
C ARG A 378 17.56 4.20 -42.77
N GLY A 379 17.71 3.26 -41.83
CA GLY A 379 17.10 3.33 -40.51
C GLY A 379 17.37 4.66 -39.79
N ARG A 380 16.29 5.38 -39.50
CA ARG A 380 16.22 6.40 -38.45
C ARG A 380 15.22 5.93 -37.41
N LEU A 381 15.66 5.85 -36.16
CA LEU A 381 14.80 5.83 -34.98
C LEU A 381 13.98 7.14 -34.98
N LEU A 382 12.80 7.09 -35.56
CA LEU A 382 11.82 8.16 -35.45
C LEU A 382 11.06 7.96 -34.14
N SER A 383 11.43 8.74 -33.13
CA SER A 383 10.49 9.17 -32.08
C SER A 383 9.24 9.69 -32.79
N ARG A 384 8.15 8.90 -32.80
CA ARG A 384 6.89 9.32 -33.41
C ARG A 384 6.14 10.18 -32.41
N ARG A 385 6.09 11.47 -32.76
CA ARG A 385 5.14 12.49 -32.32
C ARG A 385 3.73 11.88 -32.21
N LEU A 386 3.04 12.15 -31.10
CA LEU A 386 1.59 11.97 -30.98
C LEU A 386 0.92 12.87 -32.01
N PHE A 387 0.29 12.29 -33.03
CA PHE A 387 -0.54 13.05 -33.96
C PHE A 387 -1.98 13.03 -33.42
N CYS A 388 -2.52 14.23 -33.16
CA CYS A 388 -3.93 14.46 -32.99
C CYS A 388 -4.51 14.77 -34.37
N THR A 389 -5.47 13.97 -34.86
CA THR A 389 -6.16 14.29 -36.11
C THR A 389 -7.14 15.43 -35.90
N ARG A 390 -7.08 16.40 -36.81
CA ARG A 390 -7.88 17.62 -36.87
C ARG A 390 -9.32 17.25 -37.26
N SER A 391 -10.31 17.82 -36.56
CA SER A 391 -11.72 17.80 -36.97
C SER A 391 -11.84 18.43 -38.36
N GLN A 392 -12.46 17.71 -39.30
CA GLN A 392 -12.91 18.29 -40.56
C GLN A 392 -14.18 19.10 -40.25
N ASN A 393 -14.07 20.43 -40.34
CA ASN A 393 -15.22 21.27 -40.62
C ASN A 393 -15.16 21.57 -42.11
N GLU A 394 -16.13 21.04 -42.86
CA GLU A 394 -16.40 21.46 -44.22
C GLU A 394 -16.81 22.94 -44.22
N LYS A 395 -16.04 23.77 -44.92
CA LYS A 395 -16.50 24.93 -45.69
C LYS A 395 -15.35 25.38 -46.58
N GLY A 396 -15.62 25.36 -47.89
CA GLY A 396 -14.63 25.63 -48.92
C GLY A 396 -14.14 27.08 -48.91
N ASP A 397 -12.90 27.26 -49.34
CA ASP A 397 -12.62 28.15 -50.46
C ASP A 397 -11.24 27.86 -51.07
N SER A 398 -11.23 27.95 -52.39
CA SER A 398 -10.14 27.66 -53.33
C SER A 398 -9.04 28.72 -53.30
N ASN A 399 -7.76 28.31 -53.24
CA ASN A 399 -6.73 28.58 -54.27
C ASN A 399 -5.28 28.43 -53.78
N ASN A 400 -4.49 27.85 -54.69
CA ASN A 400 -3.06 28.00 -54.95
C ASN A 400 -1.97 27.13 -54.28
N THR A 401 -1.11 26.67 -55.20
CA THR A 401 0.02 25.75 -55.24
C THR A 401 1.30 26.25 -54.51
N PRO A 402 2.31 25.38 -54.26
CA PRO A 402 3.40 25.62 -53.28
C PRO A 402 4.75 26.03 -53.91
N PRO A 403 5.71 26.53 -53.11
CA PRO A 403 7.13 26.19 -53.34
C PRO A 403 7.85 25.77 -52.03
N LYS A 404 8.57 24.64 -52.03
CA LYS A 404 9.99 24.41 -52.37
C LYS A 404 11.00 24.72 -51.24
N SER A 405 11.55 23.62 -50.72
CA SER A 405 12.93 23.36 -50.28
C SER A 405 13.86 24.50 -49.86
N ALA A 406 14.44 24.27 -48.67
CA ALA A 406 15.81 24.60 -48.23
C ALA A 406 16.17 26.08 -48.03
N GLU A 407 16.54 26.45 -46.81
CA GLU A 407 17.94 26.48 -46.37
C GLU A 407 18.06 26.91 -44.90
N HIS A 408 19.15 26.48 -44.29
CA HIS A 408 19.56 26.82 -42.93
C HIS A 408 19.59 28.34 -42.71
N ASN A 409 19.05 28.80 -41.58
CA ASN A 409 19.69 29.89 -40.85
C ASN A 409 19.34 29.85 -39.36
N ASN A 410 20.40 29.99 -38.56
CA ASN A 410 20.37 30.20 -37.13
C ASN A 410 19.42 31.35 -36.79
N ILE A 411 18.41 31.11 -35.96
CA ILE A 411 17.63 32.19 -35.35
C ILE A 411 18.01 32.26 -33.88
N CYS A 412 18.69 33.36 -33.57
CA CYS A 412 18.87 33.94 -32.25
C CYS A 412 17.61 33.80 -31.41
N PHE A 413 17.74 33.37 -30.15
CA PHE A 413 16.70 33.57 -29.15
C PHE A 413 16.58 35.07 -28.89
N ASP A 414 15.73 35.73 -29.67
CA ASP A 414 15.32 37.11 -29.43
C ASP A 414 14.46 37.13 -28.16
N LYS A 415 14.99 37.74 -27.09
CA LYS A 415 14.35 37.86 -25.79
C LYS A 415 13.16 38.82 -25.78
N ARG A 416 12.68 39.27 -26.94
CA ARG A 416 11.52 40.17 -27.09
C ARG A 416 10.26 39.53 -27.71
N ALA A 417 10.25 38.22 -27.95
CA ALA A 417 9.08 37.49 -28.46
C ALA A 417 8.49 36.46 -27.48
N ALA A 418 8.81 36.56 -26.18
CA ALA A 418 8.21 35.75 -25.11
C ALA A 418 7.00 36.42 -24.44
N GLY A 419 6.56 37.57 -24.97
CA GLY A 419 5.51 38.42 -24.38
C GLY A 419 4.07 38.08 -24.78
N ASP A 420 3.83 37.46 -25.95
CA ASP A 420 2.47 37.44 -26.55
C ASP A 420 1.95 36.05 -26.97
N LEU A 421 2.47 34.97 -26.35
CA LEU A 421 1.88 33.61 -26.48
C LEU A 421 1.56 32.96 -25.12
N LEU A 422 1.48 33.77 -24.06
CA LEU A 422 0.82 33.43 -22.80
C LEU A 422 -0.70 33.67 -22.94
N GLY A 423 -1.33 33.01 -23.91
CA GLY A 423 -2.76 32.76 -23.82
C GLY A 423 -2.97 31.90 -22.58
N GLU A 424 -3.62 32.46 -21.55
CA GLU A 424 -3.79 31.87 -20.22
C GLU A 424 -4.08 30.36 -20.31
N LEU A 425 -3.12 29.54 -19.85
CA LEU A 425 -3.36 28.12 -19.68
C LEU A 425 -4.50 27.98 -18.68
N THR A 426 -5.69 27.63 -19.16
CA THR A 426 -6.94 27.65 -18.37
C THR A 426 -6.88 26.82 -17.09
N HIS A 427 -5.98 25.84 -17.06
CA HIS A 427 -5.75 24.90 -15.96
C HIS A 427 -4.72 25.39 -14.95
N LEU A 428 -4.15 26.59 -15.09
CA LEU A 428 -3.30 27.23 -14.09
C LEU A 428 -4.03 28.44 -13.50
N ASP A 429 -3.89 28.65 -12.20
CA ASP A 429 -4.32 29.89 -11.57
C ASP A 429 -3.26 30.99 -11.72
N GLN A 430 -3.58 32.20 -11.25
CA GLN A 430 -2.69 33.37 -11.24
C GLN A 430 -1.37 33.16 -10.46
N HIS A 431 -1.27 32.09 -9.68
CA HIS A 431 -0.08 31.70 -8.92
C HIS A 431 0.65 30.50 -9.55
N GLY A 432 0.23 30.03 -10.74
CA GLY A 432 0.80 28.89 -11.45
C GLY A 432 0.42 27.54 -10.87
N GLN A 433 -0.57 27.46 -9.97
CA GLN A 433 -1.05 26.20 -9.42
C GLN A 433 -2.09 25.57 -10.35
N ALA A 434 -2.00 24.26 -10.50
CA ALA A 434 -2.86 23.52 -11.40
C ALA A 434 -4.26 23.33 -10.79
N ARG A 435 -5.30 23.77 -11.51
CA ARG A 435 -6.71 23.65 -11.13
C ARG A 435 -7.49 22.90 -12.19
N MET A 436 -8.55 22.22 -11.75
CA MET A 436 -9.51 21.60 -12.64
C MET A 436 -10.35 22.69 -13.33
N VAL A 437 -10.58 22.54 -14.63
CA VAL A 437 -11.34 23.51 -15.43
C VAL A 437 -12.69 22.91 -15.72
N ASP A 438 -13.77 23.62 -15.39
CA ASP A 438 -15.11 23.17 -15.73
C ASP A 438 -15.27 23.13 -17.26
N VAL A 439 -15.75 21.99 -17.76
CA VAL A 439 -16.00 21.72 -19.17
C VAL A 439 -17.46 21.34 -19.44
N SER A 440 -18.33 21.47 -18.43
CA SER A 440 -19.75 21.10 -18.51
C SER A 440 -20.52 21.86 -19.61
N SER A 441 -20.11 23.08 -19.94
CA SER A 441 -20.72 23.91 -20.98
C SER A 441 -20.20 23.62 -22.39
N LYS A 442 -19.24 22.71 -22.56
CA LYS A 442 -18.70 22.37 -23.89
C LYS A 442 -19.63 21.38 -24.59
N THR A 443 -19.90 21.64 -25.85
CA THR A 443 -20.64 20.72 -26.72
C THR A 443 -19.92 19.38 -26.81
N GLU A 444 -20.66 18.28 -26.68
CA GLU A 444 -20.13 16.93 -26.88
C GLU A 444 -19.54 16.82 -28.30
N SER A 445 -18.35 16.23 -28.40
CA SER A 445 -17.64 16.06 -29.66
C SER A 445 -17.14 14.63 -29.74
N GLU A 446 -17.37 13.96 -30.87
CA GLU A 446 -16.79 12.65 -31.11
C GLU A 446 -15.28 12.77 -31.36
N ARG A 447 -14.48 11.98 -30.64
CA ARG A 447 -13.02 12.02 -30.72
C ARG A 447 -12.46 10.61 -30.76
N CYS A 448 -11.57 10.34 -31.71
CA CYS A 448 -10.81 9.10 -31.78
C CYS A 448 -9.35 9.39 -31.39
N ALA A 449 -8.78 8.58 -30.51
CA ALA A 449 -7.37 8.62 -30.16
C ALA A 449 -6.77 7.22 -30.29
N VAL A 450 -5.64 7.11 -31.00
CA VAL A 450 -4.96 5.83 -31.26
C VAL A 450 -3.55 5.90 -30.70
N ALA A 451 -3.18 4.91 -29.88
CA ALA A 451 -1.84 4.73 -29.36
C ALA A 451 -1.28 3.39 -29.84
N GLN A 452 -0.03 3.38 -30.30
CA GLN A 452 0.67 2.19 -30.78
C GLN A 452 2.06 2.08 -30.16
N ALA A 453 2.50 0.86 -29.90
CA ALA A 453 3.84 0.57 -29.39
C ALA A 453 4.42 -0.67 -30.08
N ARG A 454 5.74 -0.72 -30.21
CA ARG A 454 6.48 -1.89 -30.73
C ARG A 454 7.22 -2.55 -29.57
N VAL A 455 6.98 -3.84 -29.35
CA VAL A 455 7.65 -4.64 -28.32
C VAL A 455 8.64 -5.58 -29.00
N GLN A 456 9.91 -5.51 -28.60
CA GLN A 456 10.94 -6.43 -29.09
C GLN A 456 11.09 -7.59 -28.11
N LEU A 457 11.01 -8.82 -28.62
CA LEU A 457 11.14 -10.05 -27.85
C LEU A 457 12.32 -10.87 -28.37
N GLY A 458 12.96 -11.63 -27.48
CA GLY A 458 13.92 -12.66 -27.89
C GLY A 458 13.22 -13.80 -28.63
N GLU A 459 13.95 -14.51 -29.50
CA GLU A 459 13.40 -15.53 -30.40
C GLU A 459 12.60 -16.63 -29.67
N THR A 460 13.13 -17.15 -28.56
CA THR A 460 12.44 -18.16 -27.74
C THR A 460 11.14 -17.64 -27.14
N ALA A 461 11.13 -16.38 -26.70
CA ALA A 461 9.94 -15.76 -26.10
C ALA A 461 8.87 -15.48 -27.17
N PHE A 462 9.28 -14.98 -28.34
CA PHE A 462 8.40 -14.77 -29.48
C PHE A 462 7.76 -16.08 -29.95
N SER A 463 8.55 -17.13 -30.15
CA SER A 463 8.05 -18.44 -30.58
C SER A 463 7.03 -19.04 -29.59
N ARG A 464 7.31 -18.96 -28.28
CA ARG A 464 6.38 -19.42 -27.23
C ARG A 464 5.09 -18.60 -27.17
N LEU A 465 5.17 -17.31 -27.45
CA LEU A 465 4.01 -16.42 -27.48
C LEU A 465 3.13 -16.70 -28.71
N CYS A 466 3.72 -16.98 -29.88
CA CYS A 466 2.99 -17.40 -31.09
C CYS A 466 2.27 -18.75 -30.91
N THR A 467 2.90 -19.68 -30.19
CA THR A 467 2.41 -21.07 -30.03
C THR A 467 1.52 -21.26 -28.80
N GLY A 468 1.26 -20.20 -28.02
CA GLY A 468 0.48 -20.28 -26.78
C GLY A 468 1.17 -21.05 -25.63
N GLY A 469 2.44 -21.43 -25.79
CA GLY A 469 3.20 -22.30 -24.87
C GLY A 469 3.83 -21.58 -23.69
N LEU A 470 3.23 -20.49 -23.20
CA LEU A 470 3.76 -19.77 -22.04
C LEU A 470 3.32 -20.46 -20.73
N PRO A 471 4.25 -20.72 -19.78
CA PRO A 471 3.93 -21.39 -18.51
C PRO A 471 2.89 -20.68 -17.64
N LYS A 472 2.62 -19.40 -17.93
CA LYS A 472 1.71 -18.52 -17.18
C LYS A 472 0.42 -18.19 -17.95
N GLY A 473 0.14 -18.87 -19.07
CA GLY A 473 -1.05 -18.67 -19.91
C GLY A 473 -0.88 -17.63 -21.03
N ASP A 474 -1.99 -17.25 -21.66
CA ASP A 474 -2.03 -16.36 -22.82
C ASP A 474 -1.67 -14.90 -22.45
N ALA A 475 -0.41 -14.53 -22.70
CA ALA A 475 0.10 -13.20 -22.41
C ALA A 475 -0.55 -12.11 -23.28
N VAL A 476 -1.02 -12.43 -24.49
CA VAL A 476 -1.66 -11.46 -25.39
C VAL A 476 -3.05 -11.12 -24.87
N ALA A 477 -3.84 -12.12 -24.46
CA ALA A 477 -5.14 -11.90 -23.84
C ALA A 477 -5.01 -11.06 -22.56
N VAL A 478 -4.01 -11.35 -21.72
CA VAL A 478 -3.74 -10.56 -20.50
C VAL A 478 -3.35 -9.12 -20.83
N ALA A 479 -2.52 -8.91 -21.87
CA ALA A 479 -2.14 -7.57 -22.32
C ALA A 479 -3.35 -6.77 -22.83
N ARG A 480 -4.28 -7.41 -23.57
CA ARG A 480 -5.53 -6.79 -24.02
C ARG A 480 -6.40 -6.35 -22.86
N LEU A 481 -6.61 -7.23 -21.88
CA LEU A 481 -7.37 -6.89 -20.66
C LEU A 481 -6.73 -5.73 -19.90
N ALA A 482 -5.40 -5.72 -19.77
CA ALA A 482 -4.67 -4.63 -19.13
C ALA A 482 -4.86 -3.29 -19.87
N GLY A 483 -4.82 -3.30 -21.22
CA GLY A 483 -5.09 -2.12 -22.03
C GLY A 483 -6.53 -1.59 -21.88
N LEU A 484 -7.52 -2.48 -21.88
CA LEU A 484 -8.93 -2.11 -21.66
C LEU A 484 -9.13 -1.50 -20.27
N MET A 485 -8.53 -2.09 -19.24
CA MET A 485 -8.59 -1.54 -17.87
C MET A 485 -7.89 -0.19 -17.76
N ALA A 486 -6.75 -0.02 -18.42
CA ALA A 486 -6.02 1.25 -18.43
C ALA A 486 -6.87 2.36 -19.07
N ALA A 487 -7.49 2.10 -20.23
CA ALA A 487 -8.37 3.06 -20.90
C ALA A 487 -9.53 3.51 -20.00
N LYS A 488 -10.23 2.56 -19.37
CA LYS A 488 -11.37 2.85 -18.47
C LYS A 488 -10.99 3.61 -17.20
N ARG A 489 -9.73 3.52 -16.78
CA ARG A 489 -9.22 4.14 -15.53
C ARG A 489 -8.32 5.34 -15.79
N THR A 490 -8.30 5.88 -17.00
CA THR A 490 -7.39 6.97 -17.39
C THR A 490 -7.49 8.17 -16.43
N SER A 491 -8.70 8.56 -16.03
CA SER A 491 -8.93 9.67 -15.08
C SER A 491 -8.44 9.37 -13.66
N ASP A 492 -8.36 8.09 -13.26
CA ASP A 492 -7.76 7.70 -11.97
C ASP A 492 -6.23 7.78 -12.01
N LEU A 493 -5.65 7.57 -13.19
CA LEU A 493 -4.21 7.40 -13.39
C LEU A 493 -3.51 8.73 -13.71
N ILE A 494 -4.20 9.69 -14.32
CA ILE A 494 -3.64 10.97 -14.75
C ILE A 494 -4.27 12.10 -13.91
N PRO A 495 -3.49 12.79 -13.05
CA PRO A 495 -3.98 13.92 -12.28
C PRO A 495 -4.60 15.01 -13.16
N LEU A 496 -5.73 15.57 -12.72
CA LEU A 496 -6.48 16.63 -13.41
C LEU A 496 -7.08 16.22 -14.77
N CYS A 497 -7.12 14.93 -15.07
CA CYS A 497 -7.87 14.39 -16.21
C CYS A 497 -9.33 14.17 -15.81
N HIS A 498 -10.26 14.74 -16.57
CA HIS A 498 -11.69 14.52 -16.37
C HIS A 498 -12.05 13.08 -16.78
N SER A 499 -13.03 12.49 -16.09
CA SER A 499 -13.64 11.25 -16.56
C SER A 499 -14.38 11.55 -17.86
N VAL A 500 -13.93 10.93 -18.95
CA VAL A 500 -14.61 11.01 -20.25
C VAL A 500 -15.39 9.72 -20.45
N PRO A 501 -16.71 9.79 -20.72
CA PRO A 501 -17.47 8.60 -21.07
C PRO A 501 -16.90 7.97 -22.34
N LEU A 502 -16.56 6.68 -22.27
CA LEU A 502 -16.00 5.93 -23.39
C LEU A 502 -17.10 5.08 -24.03
N ASN A 503 -17.48 5.40 -25.27
CA ASN A 503 -18.46 4.63 -26.03
C ASN A 503 -17.90 3.29 -26.50
N SER A 504 -16.62 3.25 -26.90
CA SER A 504 -15.94 2.02 -27.33
C SER A 504 -14.46 2.07 -26.98
N VAL A 505 -13.88 0.90 -26.70
CA VAL A 505 -12.43 0.73 -26.54
C VAL A 505 -12.02 -0.54 -27.25
N HIS A 506 -11.07 -0.43 -28.17
CA HIS A 506 -10.51 -1.57 -28.90
C HIS A 506 -9.02 -1.69 -28.56
N VAL A 507 -8.59 -2.89 -28.16
CA VAL A 507 -7.18 -3.22 -27.92
C VAL A 507 -6.87 -4.45 -28.76
N SER A 508 -6.20 -4.22 -29.89
CA SER A 508 -5.77 -5.27 -30.82
C SER A 508 -4.44 -5.85 -30.38
#